data_AF-A0A962VFN0-F1
#
_entry.id   AF-A0A962VFN0-F1
#
_cell.length_a   1.000
_cell.length_b   1.000
_cell.length_c   1.000
_cell.angle_alpha   90.00
_cell.angle_beta   90.00
_cell.angle_gamma   90.00
#
_symmetry.space_group_name_H-M   'P 1'
#
loop_
_entity.id
_entity.type
_entity.pdbx_description
1 polymer ?
#
loop_
_entity_poly.entity_id
_entity_poly.type
_entity_poly.pdbx_seq_one_letter_code
_entity_poly.pdbx_strand_id
1 'polypeptide(L)' 'LGYAASAYITRMTRSFMLDQLNQEYVTTARVKGMAEWRVVLFHAFRNTLVPLVTVIALTYGI' A
#
# COMPACT_ATOMS: atom_id res chain seq x y z
N LEU A 1 -17.89 16.94 -1.35
CA LEU A 1 -18.03 15.56 -0.82
C LEU A 1 -16.87 14.65 -1.25
N GLY A 2 -16.51 14.59 -2.55
CA GLY A 2 -15.40 13.73 -3.02
C GLY A 2 -14.01 14.02 -2.43
N TYR A 3 -13.69 15.28 -2.10
CA TYR A 3 -12.36 15.68 -1.59
C TYR A 3 -12.04 15.09 -0.19
N ALA A 4 -13.06 14.91 0.66
CA ALA A 4 -12.90 14.33 1.99
C ALA A 4 -12.69 12.81 1.90
N ALA A 5 -13.43 12.14 1.03
CA ALA A 5 -13.26 10.71 0.75
C ALA A 5 -11.87 10.42 0.13
N SER A 6 -11.40 11.25 -0.81
CA SER A 6 -10.06 11.11 -1.37
C SER A 6 -8.97 11.34 -0.32
N ALA A 7 -9.12 12.34 0.56
CA ALA A 7 -8.16 12.58 1.64
C ALA A 7 -8.04 11.39 2.61
N TYR A 8 -9.17 10.75 2.93
CA TYR A 8 -9.20 9.55 3.76
C TYR A 8 -8.51 8.36 3.08
N ILE A 9 -8.87 8.08 1.83
CA ILE A 9 -8.27 7.00 1.04
C ILE A 9 -6.76 7.21 0.88
N THR A 10 -6.31 8.44 0.56
CA THR A 10 -4.88 8.74 0.44
C THR A 10 -4.12 8.52 1.75
N ARG A 11 -4.68 8.96 2.89
CA ARG A 11 -4.07 8.71 4.21
C ARG A 11 -3.97 7.20 4.50
N MET A 12 -5.03 6.46 4.19
CA MET A 12 -5.08 5.02 4.44
C MET A 12 -4.07 4.26 3.57
N THR A 13 -4.05 4.54 2.27
CA THR A 13 -3.06 3.99 1.33
C THR A 13 -1.64 4.32 1.77
N ARG A 14 -1.38 5.53 2.26
CA ARG A 14 -0.06 5.90 2.79
C ARG A 14 0.34 5.05 4.00
N SER A 15 -0.57 4.84 4.95
CA SER A 15 -0.30 3.98 6.10
C SER A 15 0.05 2.56 5.67
N PHE A 16 -0.77 1.96 4.80
CA PHE A 16 -0.49 0.61 4.30
C PHE A 16 0.82 0.52 3.52
N MET A 17 1.18 1.56 2.75
CA MET A 17 2.44 1.59 2.02
C MET A 17 3.63 1.61 2.98
N LEU A 18 3.55 2.35 4.09
CA LEU A 18 4.61 2.35 5.10
C LEU A 18 4.76 0.97 5.77
N ASP A 19 3.65 0.31 6.10
CA ASP A 19 3.68 -1.06 6.63
C ASP A 19 4.32 -2.02 5.62
N GLN A 20 3.94 -1.92 4.34
CA GLN A 20 4.49 -2.77 3.29
C GLN A 20 5.96 -2.53 3.00
N LEU A 21 6.42 -1.27 3.10
CA LEU A 21 7.83 -0.94 2.93
C LEU A 21 8.71 -1.48 4.07
N ASN A 22 8.13 -1.81 5.22
CA ASN A 22 8.84 -2.37 6.37
C ASN A 22 8.91 -3.91 6.36
N GLN A 23 8.33 -4.55 5.34
CA GLN A 23 8.31 -6.00 5.24
C GLN A 23 9.62 -6.57 4.68
N GLU A 24 9.93 -7.81 5.08
CA GLU A 24 11.18 -8.49 4.73
C GLU A 24 11.42 -8.65 3.21
N TYR A 25 10.37 -8.70 2.40
CA TYR A 25 10.52 -8.76 0.93
C TYR A 25 11.13 -7.48 0.35
N VAL A 26 10.96 -6.33 1.01
CA VAL A 26 11.57 -5.06 0.61
C VAL A 26 13.05 -5.05 0.97
N THR A 27 13.39 -5.53 2.17
CA THR A 27 14.80 -5.74 2.57
C THR A 27 15.50 -6.70 1.61
N THR A 28 14.86 -7.82 1.28
CA THR A 28 15.36 -8.79 0.29
C THR A 28 15.53 -8.15 -1.09
N ALA A 29 14.59 -7.30 -1.50
CA ALA A 29 14.65 -6.60 -2.77
C ALA A 29 15.82 -5.60 -2.85
N ARG A 30 16.10 -4.88 -1.75
CA ARG A 30 17.25 -3.99 -1.63
C ARG A 30 18.58 -4.74 -1.69
N VAL A 31 18.68 -5.87 -0.98
CA VAL A 31 19.89 -6.72 -1.00
C VAL A 31 20.14 -7.29 -2.40
N LYS A 32 19.08 -7.62 -3.15
CA LYS A 32 19.16 -8.03 -4.56
C LYS A 32 19.53 -6.90 -5.54
N GLY A 33 19.66 -5.65 -5.07
CA GLY A 33 19.97 -4.49 -5.90
C GLY A 33 18.81 -4.03 -6.79
N MET A 34 17.56 -4.37 -6.47
CA MET A 34 16.42 -3.85 -7.21
C MET A 34 16.21 -2.36 -6.92
N ALA A 35 15.89 -1.59 -7.97
CA ALA A 35 15.61 -0.18 -7.82
C ALA A 35 14.38 0.08 -6.94
N GLU A 36 14.48 1.00 -5.98
CA GLU A 36 13.41 1.26 -4.99
C GLU A 36 12.07 1.61 -5.65
N TRP A 37 12.08 2.40 -6.72
CA TRP A 37 10.85 2.77 -7.44
C TRP A 37 10.10 1.54 -7.99
N ARG A 38 10.83 0.49 -8.39
CA ARG A 38 10.25 -0.76 -8.90
C ARG A 38 9.68 -1.61 -7.76
N VAL A 39 10.31 -1.59 -6.59
CA VAL A 39 9.78 -2.23 -5.38
C VAL A 39 8.51 -1.52 -4.93
N VAL A 40 8.52 -0.18 -4.88
CA VAL A 40 7.37 0.63 -4.49
C VAL A 40 6.18 0.39 -5.45
N LEU A 41 6.37 0.55 -6.76
CA LEU A 41 5.27 0.51 -7.73
C LEU A 41 4.75 -0.90 -8.03
N PHE A 42 5.63 -1.90 -8.14
CA PHE A 42 5.21 -3.25 -8.56
C PHE A 42 5.04 -4.23 -7.41
N HIS A 43 5.75 -4.05 -6.29
CA HIS A 43 5.68 -4.97 -5.16
C HIS A 43 4.81 -4.38 -4.04
N ALA A 44 5.26 -3.29 -3.41
CA ALA A 44 4.58 -2.72 -2.26
C ALA A 44 3.17 -2.21 -2.60
N PHE A 45 3.01 -1.44 -3.68
CA PHE A 45 1.72 -0.88 -4.09
C PHE A 45 0.70 -1.97 -4.44
N ARG A 46 1.13 -3.00 -5.18
CA ARG A 46 0.27 -4.14 -5.51
C ARG A 46 -0.09 -4.95 -4.28
N ASN A 47 0.83 -5.09 -3.32
CA ASN A 47 0.57 -5.80 -2.07
C ASN A 47 -0.34 -5.00 -1.12
N THR A 48 -0.25 -3.67 -1.11
CA THR A 48 -1.16 -2.81 -0.33
C THR A 48 -2.61 -2.86 -0.80
N LEU A 49 -2.89 -3.28 -2.03
CA LEU A 49 -4.27 -3.44 -2.51
C LEU A 49 -5.02 -4.54 -1.73
N VAL A 50 -4.31 -5.55 -1.22
CA VAL A 50 -4.93 -6.63 -0.43
C VAL A 50 -5.64 -6.07 0.81
N PRO A 51 -4.95 -5.39 1.76
CA PRO A 51 -5.62 -4.80 2.92
C PRO A 51 -6.55 -3.63 2.53
N LEU A 52 -6.24 -2.89 1.47
CA LEU A 52 -7.11 -1.79 1.01
C LEU A 52 -8.49 -2.30 0.58
N VAL A 53 -8.55 -3.39 -0.20
CA VAL A 53 -9.80 -4.02 -0.61
C VAL A 53 -10.55 -4.57 0.60
N THR A 54 -9.86 -5.17 1.57
CA THR A 54 -10.49 -5.65 2.82
C THR A 54 -11.17 -4.51 3.56
N VAL A 55 -10.49 -3.38 3.76
CA VAL A 55 -11.09 -2.23 4.49
C VAL A 55 -12.20 -1.58 3.69
N ILE A 56 -12.06 -1.43 2.37
CA ILE A 56 -13.15 -0.94 1.51
C ILE A 56 -14.37 -1.87 1.61
N ALA A 57 -14.17 -3.19 1.54
CA ALA A 57 -15.24 -4.16 1.70
C ALA A 57 -15.91 -4.07 3.09
N LEU A 58 -15.14 -3.87 4.17
CA LEU A 58 -15.69 -3.66 5.51
C LEU A 58 -16.34 -2.28 5.70
N THR A 59 -15.95 -1.26 4.93
CA THR A 59 -16.50 0.10 5.09
C THR A 59 -17.75 0.32 4.24
N TYR A 60 -17.85 -0.36 3.09
CA TYR A 60 -18.91 -0.18 2.10
C TYR A 60 -19.75 -1.44 1.83
N GLY A 61 -19.33 -2.61 2.31
CA GLY A 61 -20.02 -3.90 2.11
C GLY A 61 -20.91 -4.35 3.27
N ILE A 62 -20.96 -3.57 4.35
CA ILE A 62 -21.99 -3.61 5.41
C ILE A 62 -22.95 -2.45 5.18
#